data_AF-A0A9P6S067-F1
#
_entry.id   AF-A0A9P6S067-F1
#
_cell.length_a   1.000
_cell.length_b   1.000
_cell.length_c   1.000
_cell.angle_alpha   90.00
_cell.angle_beta   90.00
_cell.angle_gamma   90.00
#
_symmetry.space_group_name_H-M   'P 1'
#
loop_
_entity.id
_entity.type
_entity.pdbx_description
1 polymer ?
#
loop_
_entity_poly.entity_id
_entity_poly.type
_entity_poly.pdbx_seq_one_letter_code
_entity_poly.pdbx_strand_id
1 'polypeptide(L)' 'MCDETRNFPVPISGGKIHTLGDLYDLTPRECIAKVMLEEKIFDTWHYRRSVLLGDACHKLNPAGGQ' A
#
# COMPACT_ATOMS: atom_id res chain seq x y z
N MET A 1 9.45 4.80 -11.01
CA MET A 1 8.41 3.97 -10.34
C MET A 1 7.44 3.42 -11.37
N CYS A 2 6.47 4.18 -11.90
CA CYS A 2 5.45 3.63 -12.80
C CYS A 2 6.03 2.87 -14.02
N ASP A 3 7.07 3.41 -14.66
CA ASP A 3 7.71 2.75 -15.81
C ASP A 3 8.45 1.46 -15.41
N GLU A 4 9.14 1.48 -14.26
CA GLU A 4 9.87 0.33 -13.70
C GLU A 4 8.91 -0.79 -13.26
N THR A 5 7.73 -0.42 -12.76
CA THR A 5 6.76 -1.36 -12.19
C THR A 5 5.62 -1.72 -13.14
N ARG A 6 5.62 -1.21 -14.37
CA ARG A 6 4.51 -1.35 -15.32
C ARG A 6 4.12 -2.80 -15.59
N ASN A 7 5.10 -3.68 -15.73
CA ASN A 7 4.88 -5.08 -16.11
C ASN A 7 4.62 -6.01 -14.92
N PHE A 8 4.52 -5.49 -13.69
CA PHE A 8 4.24 -6.33 -12.53
C PHE A 8 2.81 -6.88 -12.59
N PRO A 9 2.62 -8.21 -12.47
CA PRO A 9 1.30 -8.82 -12.50
C PRO A 9 0.52 -8.49 -11.22
N VAL A 10 -0.77 -8.19 -11.36
CA VAL A 10 -1.70 -7.95 -10.26
C VAL A 10 -2.85 -8.95 -10.29
N PRO A 11 -3.19 -9.58 -9.14
CA PRO A 11 -4.27 -10.56 -9.06
C PRO A 11 -5.63 -9.87 -8.96
N ILE A 12 -6.03 -9.18 -10.03
CA ILE A 12 -7.37 -8.58 -10.14
C ILE A 12 -8.33 -9.65 -10.65
N SER A 13 -9.50 -9.75 -10.01
CA SER A 13 -10.57 -10.70 -10.31
C SER A 13 -10.90 -10.79 -11.81
N GLY A 14 -11.16 -12.00 -12.31
CA GLY A 14 -11.65 -12.22 -13.69
C GLY A 14 -10.87 -13.21 -14.55
N GLY A 15 -9.90 -13.94 -13.99
CA GLY A 15 -9.18 -15.02 -14.70
C GLY A 15 -8.17 -14.55 -15.76
N LYS A 16 -8.02 -13.23 -15.96
CA LYS A 16 -6.99 -12.61 -16.79
C LYS A 16 -5.90 -12.02 -15.90
N ILE A 17 -4.63 -12.23 -16.26
CA ILE A 17 -3.53 -11.54 -15.60
C ILE A 17 -3.53 -10.09 -16.06
N HIS A 18 -3.75 -9.18 -15.13
CA HIS A 18 -3.59 -7.73 -15.32
C HIS A 18 -2.22 -7.28 -14.81
N THR A 19 -1.78 -6.10 -15.21
CA THR A 19 -0.53 -5.49 -14.77
C THR A 19 -0.77 -4.17 -14.03
N LEU A 20 0.20 -3.70 -13.25
CA LEU A 20 0.16 -2.35 -12.70
C LEU A 20 0.08 -1.27 -13.79
N GLY A 21 0.66 -1.54 -14.97
CA GLY A 21 0.55 -0.66 -16.13
C GLY A 21 -0.88 -0.41 -16.59
N ASP A 22 -1.71 -1.45 -16.60
CA ASP A 22 -3.14 -1.32 -16.94
C ASP A 22 -3.86 -0.37 -15.97
N LEU A 23 -3.48 -0.39 -14.69
CA LEU A 23 -4.02 0.55 -13.69
C LEU A 23 -3.50 1.97 -13.87
N TYR A 24 -2.22 2.13 -14.19
CA TYR A 24 -1.61 3.44 -14.41
C TYR A 24 -2.26 4.18 -15.58
N ASP A 25 -2.57 3.48 -16.67
CA ASP A 25 -3.20 4.07 -17.86
C ASP A 25 -4.63 4.58 -17.58
N LEU A 26 -5.33 3.97 -16.62
CA LEU A 26 -6.69 4.34 -16.21
C LEU A 26 -6.72 5.41 -15.11
N THR A 27 -5.57 5.72 -14.50
CA THR A 27 -5.50 6.63 -13.35
C THR A 27 -4.93 7.99 -13.77
N PRO A 28 -5.60 9.12 -13.50
CA PRO A 28 -5.01 10.44 -13.71
C PRO A 28 -3.66 10.56 -13.01
N ARG A 29 -2.66 11.10 -13.71
CA ARG A 29 -1.25 11.05 -13.27
C ARG A 29 -1.05 11.72 -11.90
N GLU A 30 -1.79 12.79 -11.64
CA GLU A 30 -1.82 13.55 -10.39
C GLU A 30 -2.36 12.76 -9.20
N CYS A 31 -3.10 11.67 -9.44
CA CYS A 31 -3.63 10.79 -8.41
C CYS A 31 -2.71 9.60 -8.08
N ILE A 32 -1.60 9.42 -8.81
CA ILE A 32 -0.66 8.32 -8.58
C ILE A 32 0.38 8.75 -7.54
N ALA A 33 0.34 8.13 -6.36
CA ALA A 33 1.31 8.33 -5.30
C ALA A 33 2.18 7.09 -5.08
N LYS A 34 3.49 7.27 -4.92
CA LYS A 34 4.38 6.23 -4.42
C LYS A 34 4.40 6.28 -2.90
N VAL A 35 3.90 5.23 -2.26
CA VAL A 35 4.02 5.04 -0.81
C VAL A 35 5.06 3.96 -0.52
N MET A 36 6.07 4.30 0.27
CA MET A 36 7.02 3.31 0.77
C MET A 36 6.47 2.76 2.08
N LEU A 37 6.15 1.47 2.09
CA LEU A 37 5.70 0.77 3.29
C LEU A 37 6.89 0.04 3.93
N GLU A 38 7.21 0.41 5.16
CA GLU A 38 8.08 -0.35 6.04
C GLU A 38 7.18 -1.00 7.10
N GLU A 39 7.15 -2.32 7.13
CA GLU A 39 6.35 -3.04 8.14
C GLU A 39 6.98 -2.82 9.51
N LYS A 40 6.18 -2.27 10.43
CA LYS A 40 6.64 -1.93 11.77
C LYS A 40 5.52 -2.07 12.78
N ILE A 41 5.84 -2.74 13.87
CA ILE A 41 4.97 -2.90 15.03
C ILE A 41 5.80 -2.56 16.27
N PHE A 42 5.32 -1.64 17.10
CA PHE A 42 5.97 -1.30 18.37
C PHE A 42 5.49 -2.25 19.49
N ASP A 43 6.38 -2.55 20.44
CA ASP A 43 6.03 -3.40 21.61
C ASP A 43 5.02 -2.74 22.56
N THR A 44 4.94 -1.41 22.57
CA THR A 44 4.02 -0.66 23.44
C THR A 44 3.47 0.55 22.70
N TRP A 45 2.14 0.77 22.79
CA TRP A 45 1.44 1.82 22.05
C TRP A 45 0.93 2.97 22.92
N HIS A 46 1.33 3.02 24.20
CA HIS A 46 0.95 4.08 25.12
C HIS A 46 2.09 4.41 26.08
N TYR A 47 2.13 5.67 26.51
CA TYR A 47 2.99 6.11 27.60
C TYR A 47 2.31 7.23 28.39
N ARG A 48 1.99 6.97 29.66
CA ARG A 48 1.23 7.89 30.53
C ARG A 48 -0.09 8.33 29.90
N ARG A 49 -0.13 9.56 29.37
CA ARG A 49 -1.31 10.19 28.77
C ARG A 49 -1.22 10.30 27.24
N SER A 50 -0.18 9.73 26.64
CA SER A 50 0.03 9.69 25.20
C SER A 50 -0.26 8.29 24.67
N VAL A 51 -0.96 8.20 23.55
CA VAL A 51 -1.29 6.94 22.87
C VAL A 51 -0.96 7.04 21.38
N LEU A 52 -0.62 5.90 20.78
CA LEU A 52 -0.44 5.73 19.34
C LEU A 52 -1.67 5.01 18.78
N LEU A 53 -2.14 5.44 17.61
CA LEU A 53 -3.31 4.89 16.93
C LEU A 53 -3.05 4.82 15.42
N GLY A 54 -3.61 3.80 14.76
CA GLY A 54 -3.46 3.57 13.32
C GLY A 54 -1.99 3.35 12.90
N ASP A 55 -1.60 3.94 11.77
CA ASP A 55 -0.24 3.84 11.22
C ASP A 55 0.88 4.31 12.17
N ALA A 56 0.53 5.06 13.22
CA ALA A 56 1.48 5.48 14.25
C ALA A 56 1.91 4.31 15.17
N CYS A 57 1.07 3.29 15.36
CA CYS A 57 1.40 2.11 16.17
C CYS A 57 1.67 0.84 15.36
N HIS A 58 1.02 0.69 14.20
CA HIS A 58 1.19 -0.47 13.34
C HIS A 58 1.15 -0.07 11.85
N LYS A 59 2.17 -0.43 11.08
CA LYS A 59 2.11 -0.40 9.61
C LYS A 59 2.25 -1.81 9.09
N LEU A 60 1.24 -2.26 8.38
CA LEU A 60 1.14 -3.61 7.85
C LEU A 60 0.73 -3.57 6.38
N ASN A 61 1.01 -4.64 5.65
CA ASN A 61 0.57 -4.77 4.27
C ASN A 61 -0.98 -4.67 4.15
N PRO A 62 -1.52 -3.73 3.35
CA PRO A 62 -2.97 -3.51 3.24
C PRO A 62 -3.72 -4.66 2.54
N ALA A 63 -3.02 -5.63 1.95
CA ALA A 63 -3.65 -6.76 1.25
C ALA A 63 -4.60 -7.59 2.13
N GLY A 64 -4.46 -7.52 3.46
CA GLY A 64 -5.33 -8.19 4.43
C GLY A 64 -6.61 -7.43 4.80
N GLY A 65 -6.83 -6.21 4.30
CA GLY A 65 -8.02 -5.42 4.59
C GLY A 65 -8.07 -4.83 6.00
N GLN A 66 -6.93 -4.35 6.53
CA GLN A 66 -6.92 -3.50 7.72
C GLN A 66 -7.55 -2.12 7.47
#